data_AF-A0A839Y6S6-F1
#
_entry.id   AF-A0A839Y6S6-F1
#
_cell.length_a   1.000
_cell.length_b   1.000
_cell.length_c   1.000
_cell.angle_alpha   90.00
_cell.angle_beta   90.00
_cell.angle_gamma   90.00
#
_symmetry.space_group_name_H-M   'P 1'
#
loop_
_entity.id
_entity.type
_entity.pdbx_description
1 polymer ?
#
loop_
_entity_poly.entity_id
_entity_poly.type
_entity_poly.pdbx_seq_one_letter_code
_entity_poly.pdbx_strand_id
1 'polypeptide(L)'
;MNQQAGAAYKQADAQMTQAWRALYAGMKKRDAADTSRGGGFGYAAAALASQRAWLPFRDKQCVLEGAEFAGGSLQSMAQLQCLTKVTRARTQQLKGMQWTK
;
A
#
# COMPACT_ATOMS: atom_id res chain seq x y z
N MET A 1 -11.90 15.10 -15.92
CA MET A 1 -12.18 13.93 -15.06
C MET A 1 -10.92 13.08 -14.82
N ASN A 2 -10.25 12.55 -15.85
CA ASN A 2 -9.03 11.73 -15.66
C ASN A 2 -7.89 12.45 -14.93
N GLN A 3 -7.70 13.76 -15.16
CA GLN A 3 -6.71 14.56 -14.44
C GLN A 3 -6.99 14.61 -12.92
N GLN A 4 -8.25 14.76 -12.52
CA GLN A 4 -8.65 14.75 -11.11
C GLN A 4 -8.45 13.36 -10.49
N ALA A 5 -8.81 12.30 -11.22
CA ALA A 5 -8.55 10.92 -10.79
C ALA A 5 -7.04 10.65 -10.62
N GLY A 6 -6.21 11.18 -11.53
CA GLY A 6 -4.75 11.13 -11.42
C GLY A 6 -4.22 11.87 -10.21
N ALA A 7 -4.73 13.08 -9.92
CA ALA A 7 -4.35 13.84 -8.73
C ALA A 7 -4.75 13.12 -7.44
N ALA A 8 -5.96 12.55 -7.39
CA ALA A 8 -6.45 11.77 -6.25
C ALA A 8 -5.58 10.54 -5.99
N TYR A 9 -5.15 9.83 -7.05
CA TYR A 9 -4.23 8.71 -6.91
C TYR A 9 -2.86 9.16 -6.38
N LYS A 10 -2.27 10.23 -6.93
CA LYS A 10 -0.99 10.77 -6.45
C LYS A 10 -1.05 11.13 -4.96
N GLN A 11 -2.14 11.76 -4.52
CA GLN A 11 -2.34 12.09 -3.11
C GLN A 11 -2.44 10.81 -2.25
N ALA A 12 -3.20 9.81 -2.70
CA ALA A 12 -3.33 8.54 -1.99
C ALA A 12 -1.98 7.80 -1.86
N ASP A 13 -1.18 7.79 -2.94
CA ASP A 13 0.14 7.14 -2.96
C ASP A 13 1.15 7.84 -2.03
N ALA A 14 1.14 9.18 -1.99
CA ALA A 14 1.95 9.94 -1.05
C ALA A 14 1.60 9.60 0.42
N GLN A 15 0.30 9.52 0.74
CA GLN A 15 -0.17 9.15 2.09
C GLN A 15 0.19 7.71 2.45
N MET A 16 0.07 6.77 1.51
CA MET A 16 0.46 5.38 1.70
C MET A 16 1.96 5.26 1.94
N THR A 17 2.78 5.95 1.15
CA THR A 17 4.23 5.98 1.29
C THR A 17 4.65 6.54 2.67
N GLN A 18 3.99 7.60 3.15
CA GLN A 18 4.23 8.12 4.49
C GLN A 18 3.89 7.10 5.58
N ALA A 19 2.72 6.46 5.50
CA ALA A 19 2.30 5.43 6.45
C ALA A 19 3.25 4.22 6.44
N TRP A 20 3.69 3.79 5.26
CA TRP A 20 4.67 2.73 5.07
C TRP A 20 5.99 3.05 5.77
N ARG A 21 6.55 4.25 5.55
CA ARG A 21 7.81 4.67 6.18
C ARG A 21 7.73 4.66 7.70
N ALA A 22 6.61 5.17 8.25
CA ALA A 22 6.38 5.17 9.69
C ALA A 22 6.30 3.74 10.26
N LEU A 23 5.49 2.88 9.63
CA LEU A 23 5.36 1.48 10.04
C LEU A 23 6.70 0.75 9.99
N TYR A 24 7.42 0.86 8.86
CA TYR A 24 8.68 0.16 8.66
C TYR A 24 9.75 0.61 9.67
N ALA A 25 9.81 1.90 9.99
CA ALA A 25 10.67 2.41 11.05
C ALA A 25 10.32 1.81 12.42
N GLY A 26 9.03 1.72 12.76
CA GLY A 26 8.56 1.08 13.99
C GLY A 26 8.92 -0.40 14.06
N MET A 27 8.73 -1.14 12.97
CA MET A 27 9.05 -2.58 12.91
C MET A 27 10.55 -2.83 13.07
N LYS A 28 11.42 -2.00 12.47
CA LYS A 28 12.87 -2.08 12.69
C LYS A 28 13.26 -1.85 14.16
N LYS A 29 12.62 -0.88 14.83
CA LYS A 29 12.86 -0.64 16.27
C LYS A 29 12.45 -1.86 17.12
N ARG A 30 11.34 -2.51 16.75
CA ARG A 30 10.85 -3.71 17.42
C ARG A 30 11.81 -4.89 17.25
N ASP A 31 12.31 -5.11 16.03
CA ASP A 31 13.32 -6.13 15.76
C ASP A 31 14.59 -5.89 16.58
N ALA A 32 15.03 -4.63 16.73
CA ALA A 32 16.20 -4.28 17.51
C ALA A 32 16.01 -4.44 19.03
N ALA A 33 14.78 -4.27 19.53
CA ALA A 33 14.48 -4.33 20.96
C ALA A 33 14.34 -5.76 21.50
N ASP A 34 14.00 -6.73 20.65
CA ASP A 34 13.75 -8.11 21.07
C ASP A 34 14.93 -9.03 20.74
N THR A 35 16.01 -8.92 21.51
CA THR A 35 17.18 -9.80 21.43
C THR A 35 16.98 -11.13 22.18
N SER A 36 15.88 -11.26 22.94
CA SER A 36 15.61 -12.36 23.87
C SER A 36 15.18 -13.67 23.18
N ARG A 37 14.74 -13.61 21.93
CA ARG A 37 14.14 -14.76 21.23
C ARG A 37 15.11 -15.66 20.47
N GLY A 38 16.42 -15.41 20.51
CA GLY A 38 17.40 -16.24 19.80
C GLY A 38 17.13 -16.40 18.29
N GLY A 39 16.52 -15.38 17.66
CA GLY A 39 16.01 -15.46 16.27
C GLY A 39 14.48 -15.31 16.16
N GLY A 40 13.91 -14.27 16.80
CA GLY A 40 12.48 -13.99 16.75
C GLY A 40 11.94 -13.65 15.36
N PHE A 41 10.62 -13.48 15.25
CA PHE A 41 9.96 -13.04 14.02
C PHE A 41 10.53 -11.69 13.54
N GLY A 42 11.07 -11.66 12.31
CA GLY A 42 11.60 -10.43 11.70
C GLY A 42 10.48 -9.53 11.18
N TYR A 43 10.02 -8.60 12.01
CA TYR A 43 8.91 -7.70 11.70
C TYR A 43 9.20 -6.80 10.51
N ALA A 44 10.41 -6.22 10.41
CA ALA A 44 10.77 -5.36 9.29
C ALA A 44 10.82 -6.16 7.98
N ALA A 45 11.42 -7.35 8.01
CA ALA A 45 11.49 -8.23 6.85
C ALA A 45 10.08 -8.63 6.37
N ALA A 46 9.20 -9.04 7.28
CA ALA A 46 7.82 -9.39 6.97
C ALA A 46 7.02 -8.19 6.43
N ALA A 47 7.15 -7.01 7.04
CA ALA A 47 6.51 -5.79 6.56
C ALA A 47 6.96 -5.44 5.14
N LEU A 48 8.26 -5.55 4.83
CA LEU A 48 8.82 -5.27 3.51
C LEU A 48 8.30 -6.25 2.46
N ALA A 49 8.30 -7.54 2.79
CA ALA A 49 7.75 -8.57 1.91
C ALA A 49 6.26 -8.32 1.62
N SER A 50 5.46 -8.01 2.65
CA SER A 50 4.05 -7.67 2.50
C SER A 50 3.82 -6.49 1.57
N GLN A 51 4.57 -5.39 1.74
CA GLN A 51 4.41 -4.21 0.90
C GLN A 51 4.83 -4.47 -0.55
N ARG A 52 5.92 -5.22 -0.76
CA ARG A 52 6.37 -5.61 -2.10
C ARG A 52 5.39 -6.52 -2.82
N ALA A 53 4.73 -7.44 -2.11
CA ALA A 53 3.69 -8.30 -2.69
C ALA A 53 2.40 -7.53 -3.01
N TRP A 54 2.09 -6.47 -2.23
CA TRP A 54 0.91 -5.66 -2.45
C TRP A 54 0.99 -4.79 -3.73
N LEU A 55 2.16 -4.28 -4.10
CA LEU A 55 2.34 -3.47 -5.32
C LEU A 55 1.88 -4.18 -6.61
N PRO A 56 2.37 -5.39 -6.96
CA PRO A 56 1.91 -6.09 -8.16
C PRO A 56 0.45 -6.52 -8.05
N PHE A 57 -0.07 -6.82 -6.86
CA PHE A 57 -1.50 -7.04 -6.66
C PHE A 57 -2.30 -5.78 -7.05
N ARG A 58 -1.95 -4.61 -6.51
CA ARG A 58 -2.60 -3.33 -6.83
C ARG A 58 -2.61 -3.09 -8.33
N ASP A 59 -1.46 -3.20 -8.96
CA ASP A 59 -1.30 -2.85 -10.36
C ASP A 59 -2.11 -3.80 -11.26
N LYS A 60 -2.05 -5.11 -11.00
CA LYS A 60 -2.82 -6.12 -11.76
C LYS A 60 -4.33 -6.02 -11.51
N GLN A 61 -4.74 -5.81 -10.26
CA GLN A 61 -6.15 -5.63 -9.90
C GLN A 61 -6.74 -4.43 -10.63
N CYS A 62 -6.03 -3.31 -10.68
CA CYS A 62 -6.57 -2.10 -11.28
C CYS A 62 -6.53 -2.10 -12.81
N VAL A 63 -5.64 -2.87 -13.43
CA VAL A 63 -5.76 -3.19 -14.87
C VAL A 63 -7.03 -4.01 -15.12
N LEU A 64 -7.31 -5.02 -14.29
CA LEU A 64 -8.50 -5.86 -14.42
C LEU A 64 -9.80 -5.06 -14.22
N GLU A 65 -9.89 -4.22 -13.18
CA GLU A 65 -11.06 -3.34 -12.98
C GLU A 65 -11.24 -2.34 -14.14
N GLY A 66 -10.14 -1.85 -14.72
CA GLY A 66 -10.22 -0.98 -15.90
C GLY A 66 -10.71 -1.71 -17.17
N ALA A 67 -10.43 -3.00 -17.29
CA ALA A 67 -10.74 -3.80 -18.48
C ALA A 67 -12.25 -3.95 -18.73
N GLU A 68 -13.10 -3.71 -17.74
CA GLU A 68 -14.56 -3.61 -17.92
C GLU A 68 -14.95 -2.55 -18.96
N PHE A 69 -14.13 -1.51 -19.11
CA PHE A 69 -14.35 -0.40 -20.02
C PHE A 69 -13.39 -0.40 -21.21
N ALA A 70 -12.82 -1.56 -21.55
CA ALA A 70 -11.75 -1.71 -22.54
C ALA A 70 -12.07 -1.00 -23.88
N GLY A 71 -11.13 -0.21 -24.38
CA GLY A 71 -11.26 0.53 -25.65
C GLY A 71 -12.04 1.84 -25.55
N GLY A 72 -12.62 2.15 -24.38
CA GLY A 72 -13.32 3.40 -24.11
C GLY A 72 -12.52 4.40 -23.28
N SER A 73 -12.97 5.66 -23.26
CA SER A 73 -12.36 6.74 -22.47
C SER A 73 -12.47 6.51 -20.95
N LEU A 74 -13.42 5.69 -20.50
CA LEU A 74 -13.65 5.34 -19.08
C LEU A 74 -12.62 4.37 -18.51
N GLN A 75 -11.94 3.56 -19.33
CA GLN A 75 -10.95 2.57 -18.88
C GLN A 75 -9.88 3.19 -17.98
N SER A 76 -9.27 4.28 -18.44
CA SER A 76 -8.24 5.00 -17.68
C SER A 76 -8.77 5.59 -16.38
N MET A 77 -10.02 6.09 -16.40
CA MET A 77 -10.67 6.64 -15.20
C MET A 77 -10.93 5.56 -14.16
N ALA A 78 -11.50 4.43 -14.57
CA ALA A 78 -11.80 3.29 -13.71
C ALA A 78 -10.52 2.72 -13.07
N GLN A 79 -9.45 2.57 -13.86
CA GLN A 79 -8.16 2.15 -13.35
C GLN A 79 -7.61 3.12 -12.29
N LEU A 80 -7.65 4.44 -12.52
CA LEU A 80 -7.20 5.45 -11.55
C LEU A 80 -8.05 5.47 -10.27
N GLN A 81 -9.36 5.25 -10.40
CA GLN A 81 -10.26 5.14 -9.25
C GLN A 81 -9.94 3.89 -8.42
N CYS A 82 -9.72 2.74 -9.07
CA CYS A 82 -9.23 1.52 -8.39
C CYS A 82 -7.92 1.78 -7.64
N LEU A 83 -6.93 2.37 -8.32
CA LEU A 83 -5.63 2.67 -7.73
C LEU A 83 -5.78 3.52 -6.47
N THR A 84 -6.65 4.54 -6.52
CA THR A 84 -6.97 5.39 -5.36
C THR A 84 -7.62 4.59 -4.22
N LYS A 85 -8.65 3.80 -4.52
CA LYS A 85 -9.41 2.97 -3.55
C LYS A 85 -8.48 1.99 -2.82
N VAL A 86 -7.75 1.18 -3.58
CA VAL A 86 -6.87 0.13 -3.04
C VAL A 86 -5.71 0.73 -2.26
N THR A 87 -5.15 1.86 -2.71
CA THR A 87 -4.07 2.57 -2.00
C THR A 87 -4.55 3.16 -0.68
N ARG A 88 -5.75 3.76 -0.62
CA ARG A 88 -6.34 4.24 0.64
C ARG A 88 -6.59 3.10 1.63
N ALA A 89 -7.10 1.96 1.16
CA ALA A 89 -7.29 0.78 2.00
C ALA A 89 -5.96 0.28 2.59
N ARG A 90 -4.91 0.22 1.77
CA ARG A 90 -3.57 -0.14 2.23
C ARG A 90 -3.05 0.82 3.29
N THR A 91 -3.22 2.13 3.11
CA THR A 91 -2.85 3.13 4.12
C THR A 91 -3.50 2.83 5.48
N GLN A 92 -4.79 2.45 5.51
CA GLN A 92 -5.47 2.11 6.76
C GLN A 92 -4.93 0.81 7.38
N GLN A 93 -4.68 -0.23 6.57
CA GLN A 93 -4.04 -1.46 7.05
C GLN A 93 -2.68 -1.15 7.69
N LEU A 94 -1.85 -0.33 7.04
CA LEU A 94 -0.52 0.04 7.54
C LEU A 94 -0.60 0.82 8.85
N LYS A 95 -1.53 1.77 8.97
CA LYS A 95 -1.76 2.52 10.21
C LYS A 95 -2.26 1.61 11.35
N GLY A 96 -3.14 0.66 11.04
CA GLY A 96 -3.65 -0.32 12.01
C GLY A 96 -2.60 -1.31 12.53
N MET A 97 -1.42 -1.38 11.89
CA MET A 97 -0.29 -2.20 12.34
C MET A 97 0.74 -1.43 13.18
N GLN A 98 0.49 -0.16 13.50
CA GLN A 98 1.33 0.63 14.43
C GLN A 98 1.02 0.24 15.88
N TRP A 99 1.18 -1.04 16.20
CA TRP A 99 0.90 -1.57 17.54
C TRP A 99 1.92 -1.03 18.53
N THR A 100 1.52 -0.01 19.29
CA THR A 100 2.14 0.35 20.56
C THR A 100 1.55 -0.53 21.64
N LYS A 101 2.37 -1.39 22.24
CA LYS A 101 2.10 -1.96 23.56
C LYS A 101 2.83 -1.13 24.60
#